data_AF-A0A3C1SUG2-F1
#
_entry.id   AF-A0A3C1SUG2-F1
#
_cell.length_a   1.000
_cell.length_b   1.000
_cell.length_c   1.000
_cell.angle_alpha   90.00
_cell.angle_beta   90.00
_cell.angle_gamma   90.00
#
_symmetry.space_group_name_H-M   'P 1'
#
loop_
_entity.id
_entity.type
_entity.pdbx_description
1 polymer ?
#
loop_
_entity_poly.entity_id
_entity_poly.type
_entity_poly.pdbx_seq_one_letter_code
_entity_poly.pdbx_strand_id
1 'polypeptide(L)'
;RGKWRGHTGKRIRDVVNIGIGGSDLGPKMVCQALQPYADPTLRMHFVSNVDGAHISHVLAECDPESTLFIVASKTFTTQETMTNAHTARAWLVKELNDESAVAKHFVAVSTNAEGVAKFGIDTANMFEFWDWVGGRYSLWSAIGLPIIVYIGMDNFVELLEGAHAMDEHVRTAPLEENLPLLLALLGVWYIDFFGADSQVTLVYDDYLRSLPDYLQQLDMESNG
;
A
#
# COMPACT_ATOMS: atom_id res chain seq x y z
N ARG A 1 3.51 -7.98 16.86
CA ARG A 1 3.53 -8.67 18.19
C ARG A 1 2.13 -9.04 18.76
N GLY A 2 1.04 -8.98 17.99
CA GLY A 2 -0.25 -9.56 18.40
C GLY A 2 -0.95 -8.96 19.62
N LYS A 3 -0.58 -7.76 20.09
CA LYS A 3 -1.31 -7.10 21.20
C LYS A 3 -2.71 -6.66 20.77
N TRP A 4 -2.85 -6.20 19.54
CA TRP A 4 -4.15 -5.93 18.94
C TRP A 4 -4.92 -7.24 18.74
N ARG A 5 -6.18 -7.25 19.17
CA ARG A 5 -7.10 -8.38 19.06
C ARG A 5 -8.33 -7.95 18.28
N GLY A 6 -8.89 -8.88 17.52
CA GLY A 6 -10.21 -8.72 16.93
C GLY A 6 -11.30 -8.61 18.00
N HIS A 7 -12.52 -8.39 17.55
CA HIS A 7 -13.72 -8.18 18.37
C HIS A 7 -13.95 -9.29 19.39
N THR A 8 -13.67 -10.54 19.01
CA THR A 8 -13.83 -11.72 19.87
C THR A 8 -12.59 -12.03 20.73
N GLY A 9 -11.55 -11.21 20.66
CA GLY A 9 -10.29 -11.42 21.37
C GLY A 9 -9.27 -12.28 20.61
N LYS A 10 -9.61 -12.80 19.42
CA LYS A 10 -8.65 -13.53 18.57
C LYS A 10 -7.52 -12.63 18.07
N ARG A 11 -6.33 -13.21 17.85
CA ARG A 11 -5.20 -12.52 17.22
C ARG A 11 -5.51 -12.28 15.75
N ILE A 12 -5.20 -11.10 15.23
CA ILE A 12 -5.21 -10.83 13.79
C ILE A 12 -4.25 -11.78 13.05
N ARG A 13 -4.74 -12.32 11.93
CA ARG A 13 -4.05 -13.26 11.02
C ARG A 13 -4.09 -12.77 9.58
N ASP A 14 -5.17 -12.10 9.19
CA ASP A 14 -5.32 -11.54 7.84
C ASP A 14 -5.31 -10.02 7.92
N VAL A 15 -4.62 -9.39 6.99
CA VAL A 15 -4.62 -7.94 6.82
C VAL A 15 -4.97 -7.64 5.37
N VAL A 16 -6.05 -6.88 5.18
CA VAL A 16 -6.56 -6.53 3.86
C VAL A 16 -6.37 -5.04 3.65
N ASN A 17 -5.43 -4.66 2.77
CA ASN A 17 -5.29 -3.29 2.30
C ASN A 17 -6.32 -3.01 1.20
N ILE A 18 -7.16 -2.00 1.40
CA ILE A 18 -8.14 -1.54 0.41
C ILE A 18 -7.71 -0.16 -0.06
N GLY A 19 -7.26 -0.07 -1.31
CA GLY A 19 -6.73 1.15 -1.91
C GLY A 19 -6.50 0.92 -3.40
N ILE A 20 -6.37 1.97 -4.20
CA ILE A 20 -6.13 1.86 -5.65
C ILE A 20 -4.93 2.73 -6.07
N GLY A 21 -4.24 2.32 -7.14
CA GLY A 21 -3.08 3.03 -7.67
C GLY A 21 -1.97 3.15 -6.62
N GLY A 22 -1.62 4.38 -6.26
CA GLY A 22 -0.53 4.64 -5.33
C GLY A 22 -0.75 4.11 -3.91
N SER A 23 -2.01 3.97 -3.50
CA SER A 23 -2.41 3.38 -2.22
C SER A 23 -2.34 1.84 -2.21
N ASP A 24 -2.00 1.21 -3.33
CA ASP A 24 -1.98 -0.25 -3.50
C ASP A 24 -0.64 -0.76 -4.04
N LEU A 25 -0.21 -0.24 -5.19
CA LEU A 25 0.91 -0.79 -5.97
C LEU A 25 2.23 -0.78 -5.19
N GLY A 26 2.58 0.33 -4.56
CA GLY A 26 3.79 0.44 -3.74
C GLY A 26 3.78 -0.52 -2.54
N PRO A 27 2.77 -0.44 -1.66
CA PRO A 27 2.59 -1.39 -0.56
C PRO A 27 2.62 -2.87 -0.96
N LYS A 28 1.91 -3.23 -2.04
CA LYS A 28 1.85 -4.60 -2.57
C LYS A 28 3.23 -5.06 -3.03
N MET A 29 3.91 -4.23 -3.84
CA MET A 29 5.25 -4.51 -4.35
C MET A 29 6.23 -4.76 -3.20
N VAL A 30 6.27 -3.88 -2.19
CA VAL A 30 7.20 -4.01 -1.07
C VAL A 30 6.89 -5.23 -0.20
N CYS A 31 5.61 -5.50 0.08
CA CYS A 31 5.23 -6.70 0.85
C CYS A 31 5.63 -7.99 0.11
N GLN A 32 5.50 -8.05 -1.22
CA GLN A 32 5.97 -9.19 -1.99
C GLN A 32 7.50 -9.29 -1.98
N ALA A 33 8.20 -8.16 -2.22
CA ALA A 33 9.65 -8.08 -2.28
C ALA A 33 10.33 -8.52 -0.97
N LEU A 34 9.72 -8.14 0.17
CA LEU A 34 10.27 -8.34 1.50
C LEU A 34 9.58 -9.47 2.26
N GLN A 35 8.88 -10.36 1.57
CA GLN A 35 8.24 -11.55 2.17
C GLN A 35 9.17 -12.38 3.08
N PRO A 36 10.48 -12.56 2.80
CA PRO A 36 11.39 -13.27 3.71
C PRO A 36 11.54 -12.65 5.11
N TYR A 37 11.22 -11.35 5.27
CA TYR A 37 11.30 -10.61 6.53
C TYR A 37 9.96 -10.53 7.26
N ALA A 38 8.90 -11.10 6.70
CA ALA A 38 7.55 -10.97 7.21
C ALA A 38 7.30 -11.76 8.50
N ASP A 39 6.31 -11.32 9.30
CA ASP A 39 5.72 -12.14 10.35
C ASP A 39 4.98 -13.33 9.68
N PRO A 40 5.48 -14.58 9.82
CA PRO A 40 4.90 -15.75 9.13
C PRO A 40 3.50 -16.10 9.63
N THR A 41 3.01 -15.43 10.67
CA THR A 41 1.67 -15.60 11.21
C THR A 41 0.63 -14.69 10.58
N LEU A 42 1.05 -13.75 9.71
CA LEU A 42 0.19 -12.82 9.00
C LEU A 42 0.10 -13.17 7.51
N ARG A 43 -1.10 -13.01 6.94
CA ARG A 43 -1.37 -13.04 5.51
C ARG A 43 -1.79 -11.66 5.05
N MET A 44 -1.17 -11.16 3.99
CA MET A 44 -1.46 -9.86 3.41
C MET A 44 -2.30 -10.04 2.15
N HIS A 45 -3.36 -9.24 2.05
CA HIS A 45 -4.25 -9.18 0.90
C HIS A 45 -4.35 -7.73 0.43
N PHE A 46 -4.50 -7.54 -0.88
CA PHE A 46 -4.53 -6.22 -1.52
C PHE A 46 -5.74 -6.15 -2.45
N VAL A 47 -6.67 -5.24 -2.16
CA VAL A 47 -7.91 -5.07 -2.91
C VAL A 47 -7.98 -3.67 -3.50
N SER A 48 -7.87 -3.59 -4.82
CA SER A 48 -7.85 -2.33 -5.56
C SER A 48 -8.95 -2.18 -6.59
N ASN A 49 -9.21 -3.23 -7.38
CA ASN A 49 -10.25 -3.22 -8.39
C ASN A 49 -11.66 -3.05 -7.77
N VAL A 50 -12.51 -2.21 -8.40
CA VAL A 50 -13.92 -2.04 -8.02
C VAL A 50 -14.80 -3.21 -8.46
N ASP A 51 -14.32 -4.05 -9.37
CA ASP A 51 -14.95 -5.33 -9.68
C ASP A 51 -15.11 -6.16 -8.40
N GLY A 52 -16.38 -6.41 -8.03
CA GLY A 52 -16.75 -7.08 -6.80
C GLY A 52 -16.20 -8.50 -6.69
N ALA A 53 -15.77 -9.12 -7.80
CA ALA A 53 -15.09 -10.41 -7.76
C ALA A 53 -13.80 -10.35 -6.92
N HIS A 54 -13.07 -9.24 -6.97
CA HIS A 54 -11.78 -9.10 -6.27
C HIS A 54 -11.96 -9.14 -4.74
N ILE A 55 -12.81 -8.26 -4.19
CA ILE A 55 -13.08 -8.25 -2.76
C ILE A 55 -13.77 -9.54 -2.30
N SER A 56 -14.68 -10.10 -3.10
CA SER A 56 -15.39 -11.33 -2.74
C SER A 56 -14.44 -12.53 -2.61
N HIS A 57 -13.46 -12.63 -3.50
CA HIS A 57 -12.45 -13.69 -3.43
C HIS A 57 -11.59 -13.57 -2.17
N VAL A 58 -11.10 -12.36 -1.86
CA VAL A 58 -10.30 -12.11 -0.65
C VAL A 58 -11.09 -12.39 0.63
N LEU A 59 -12.34 -11.92 0.70
CA LEU A 59 -13.19 -12.15 1.88
C LEU A 59 -13.50 -13.64 2.10
N ALA A 60 -13.56 -14.45 1.04
CA ALA A 60 -13.77 -15.90 1.15
C ALA A 60 -12.59 -16.64 1.80
N GLU A 61 -11.40 -16.05 1.82
CA GLU A 61 -10.19 -16.59 2.47
C GLU A 61 -9.98 -16.08 3.91
N CYS A 62 -10.77 -15.09 4.32
CA CYS A 62 -10.62 -14.36 5.58
C CYS A 62 -11.53 -14.91 6.69
N ASP A 63 -11.04 -14.95 7.93
CA ASP A 63 -11.86 -15.16 9.13
C ASP A 63 -12.27 -13.80 9.72
N PRO A 64 -13.57 -13.46 9.80
CA PRO A 64 -14.05 -12.17 10.29
C PRO A 64 -13.57 -11.85 11.70
N GLU A 65 -13.33 -12.86 12.55
CA GLU A 65 -12.84 -12.64 13.92
C GLU A 65 -11.34 -12.29 13.99
N SER A 66 -10.59 -12.50 12.90
CA SER A 66 -9.13 -12.30 12.87
C SER A 66 -8.61 -11.52 11.66
N THR A 67 -9.47 -10.76 10.99
CA THR A 67 -9.11 -9.93 9.83
C THR A 67 -9.05 -8.45 10.17
N LEU A 68 -7.97 -7.76 9.80
CA LEU A 68 -7.85 -6.31 9.91
C LEU A 68 -7.91 -5.67 8.52
N PHE A 69 -8.76 -4.66 8.35
CA PHE A 69 -8.88 -3.88 7.12
C PHE A 69 -8.16 -2.54 7.27
N ILE A 70 -7.33 -2.21 6.30
CA ILE A 70 -6.67 -0.91 6.16
C ILE A 70 -7.33 -0.19 4.99
N VAL A 71 -8.08 0.89 5.25
CA VAL A 71 -8.70 1.71 4.19
C VAL A 71 -7.75 2.84 3.81
N ALA A 72 -7.11 2.72 2.66
CA ALA A 72 -6.07 3.63 2.18
C ALA A 72 -6.60 4.58 1.09
N SER A 73 -7.08 5.75 1.50
CA SER A 73 -7.55 6.80 0.59
C SER A 73 -7.31 8.19 1.19
N LYS A 74 -6.53 9.01 0.47
CA LYS A 74 -6.23 10.39 0.86
C LYS A 74 -7.50 11.18 1.16
N THR A 75 -8.42 11.20 0.20
CA THR A 75 -9.68 11.96 0.28
C THR A 75 -10.75 11.22 1.08
N PHE A 76 -10.61 9.90 1.25
CA PHE A 76 -11.64 9.01 1.80
C PHE A 76 -12.96 9.04 1.02
N THR A 77 -12.86 9.35 -0.28
CA THR A 77 -13.99 9.46 -1.20
C THR A 77 -13.77 8.73 -2.52
N THR A 78 -12.58 8.16 -2.75
CA THR A 78 -12.26 7.38 -3.95
C THR A 78 -13.28 6.27 -4.14
N GLN A 79 -13.99 6.28 -5.27
CA GLN A 79 -15.18 5.44 -5.47
C GLN A 79 -14.85 3.96 -5.30
N GLU A 80 -13.81 3.49 -5.98
CA GLU A 80 -13.36 2.09 -5.95
C GLU A 80 -12.99 1.65 -4.54
N THR A 81 -12.20 2.47 -3.84
CA THR A 81 -11.76 2.19 -2.46
C THR A 81 -12.94 2.18 -1.50
N MET A 82 -13.83 3.17 -1.56
CA MET A 82 -14.95 3.28 -0.63
C MET A 82 -16.03 2.22 -0.89
N THR A 83 -16.29 1.87 -2.16
CA THR A 83 -17.17 0.74 -2.50
C THR A 83 -16.65 -0.57 -1.90
N ASN A 84 -15.35 -0.85 -2.02
CA ASN A 84 -14.74 -2.03 -1.42
C ASN A 84 -14.74 -1.97 0.11
N ALA A 85 -14.43 -0.82 0.71
CA ALA A 85 -14.46 -0.64 2.16
C ALA A 85 -15.86 -0.85 2.75
N HIS A 86 -16.90 -0.31 2.11
CA HIS A 86 -18.29 -0.54 2.52
C HIS A 86 -18.71 -2.01 2.36
N THR A 87 -18.24 -2.69 1.30
CA THR A 87 -18.48 -4.13 1.10
C THR A 87 -17.84 -4.96 2.21
N ALA A 88 -16.57 -4.69 2.55
CA ALA A 88 -15.87 -5.35 3.65
C ALA A 88 -16.53 -5.07 5.01
N ARG A 89 -16.97 -3.83 5.25
CA ARG A 89 -17.69 -3.45 6.48
C ARG A 89 -19.00 -4.20 6.62
N ALA A 90 -19.80 -4.24 5.55
CA ALA A 90 -21.08 -4.96 5.54
C ALA A 90 -20.89 -6.47 5.77
N TRP A 91 -19.86 -7.06 5.17
CA TRP A 91 -19.46 -8.44 5.41
C TRP A 91 -19.10 -8.66 6.90
N LEU A 92 -18.20 -7.85 7.46
CA LEU A 92 -17.76 -8.02 8.85
C LEU A 92 -18.93 -7.93 9.84
N VAL A 93 -19.76 -6.88 9.70
CA VAL A 93 -20.90 -6.66 10.60
C VAL A 93 -21.91 -7.79 10.49
N LYS A 94 -22.15 -8.30 9.27
CA LYS A 94 -23.04 -9.44 9.06
C LYS A 94 -22.51 -10.71 9.72
N GLU A 95 -21.23 -11.03 9.53
CA GLU A 95 -20.64 -12.27 10.04
C GLU A 95 -20.47 -12.26 11.57
N LEU A 96 -20.16 -11.11 12.17
CA LEU A 96 -20.02 -10.96 13.62
C LEU A 96 -21.31 -10.52 14.33
N ASN A 97 -22.33 -10.13 13.56
CA ASN A 97 -23.63 -9.63 14.04
C ASN A 97 -23.50 -8.51 15.10
N ASP A 98 -22.51 -7.62 14.92
CA ASP A 98 -22.23 -6.52 15.85
C ASP A 98 -21.55 -5.34 15.14
N GLU A 99 -22.21 -4.18 15.13
CA GLU A 99 -21.68 -2.95 14.55
C GLU A 99 -20.43 -2.41 15.29
N SER A 100 -20.28 -2.71 16.59
CA SER A 100 -19.12 -2.27 17.35
C SER A 100 -17.82 -2.97 16.94
N ALA A 101 -17.91 -4.07 16.19
CA ALA A 101 -16.75 -4.77 15.65
C ALA A 101 -15.91 -3.89 14.70
N VAL A 102 -16.53 -2.93 14.01
CA VAL A 102 -15.84 -2.06 13.02
C VAL A 102 -14.62 -1.38 13.65
N ALA A 103 -14.75 -0.85 14.87
CA ALA A 103 -13.68 -0.13 15.57
C ALA A 103 -12.45 -1.00 15.91
N LYS A 104 -12.59 -2.34 15.92
CA LYS A 104 -11.50 -3.30 16.17
C LYS A 104 -10.90 -3.91 14.92
N HIS A 105 -11.58 -3.75 13.78
CA HIS A 105 -11.25 -4.44 12.54
C HIS A 105 -10.98 -3.49 11.38
N PHE A 106 -11.16 -2.18 11.54
CA PHE A 106 -10.84 -1.18 10.52
C PHE A 106 -9.92 -0.10 11.07
N VAL A 107 -8.93 0.25 10.25
CA VAL A 107 -8.08 1.44 10.41
C VAL A 107 -8.06 2.22 9.11
N ALA A 108 -7.73 3.50 9.16
CA ALA A 108 -7.73 4.36 7.99
C ALA A 108 -6.36 5.01 7.77
N VAL A 109 -5.94 5.11 6.51
CA VAL A 109 -4.83 5.98 6.09
C VAL A 109 -5.43 7.09 5.24
N SER A 110 -5.58 8.28 5.83
CA SER A 110 -6.36 9.37 5.25
C SER A 110 -6.08 10.71 5.91
N THR A 111 -6.48 11.80 5.26
CA THR A 111 -6.53 13.15 5.85
C THR A 111 -7.96 13.59 6.20
N ASN A 112 -8.96 12.76 5.94
CA ASN A 112 -10.37 13.10 6.11
C ASN A 112 -10.96 12.50 7.39
N ALA A 113 -10.66 13.12 8.53
CA ALA A 113 -11.14 12.66 9.84
C ALA A 113 -12.67 12.56 9.92
N GLU A 114 -13.40 13.46 9.26
CA GLU A 114 -14.87 13.45 9.24
C GLU A 114 -15.41 12.22 8.50
N GLY A 115 -14.85 11.91 7.32
CA GLY A 115 -15.22 10.71 6.55
C GLY A 115 -14.89 9.41 7.30
N VAL A 116 -13.72 9.36 7.93
CA VAL A 116 -13.26 8.21 8.73
C VAL A 116 -14.18 7.97 9.94
N ALA A 117 -14.51 9.03 10.69
CA ALA A 117 -15.43 8.93 11.82
C ALA A 117 -16.84 8.51 11.37
N LYS A 118 -17.36 9.07 10.26
CA LYS A 118 -18.66 8.69 9.69
C LYS A 118 -18.72 7.22 9.25
N PHE A 119 -17.61 6.66 8.79
CA PHE A 119 -17.52 5.24 8.42
C PHE A 119 -17.61 4.30 9.64
N GLY A 120 -17.26 4.81 10.84
CA GLY A 120 -17.24 4.06 12.10
C GLY A 120 -15.84 3.64 12.55
N ILE A 121 -14.78 4.19 11.95
CA ILE A 121 -13.40 4.00 12.40
C ILE A 121 -13.10 5.03 13.49
N ASP A 122 -12.50 4.56 14.59
CA ASP A 122 -11.96 5.43 15.63
C ASP A 122 -10.82 6.26 15.03
N THR A 123 -10.90 7.60 15.13
CA THR A 123 -9.90 8.51 14.57
C THR A 123 -8.53 8.36 15.25
N ALA A 124 -8.45 7.74 16.43
CA ALA A 124 -7.17 7.32 17.01
C ALA A 124 -6.46 6.22 16.21
N ASN A 125 -7.19 5.52 15.33
CA ASN A 125 -6.67 4.55 14.36
C ASN A 125 -6.68 5.10 12.93
N MET A 126 -6.66 6.43 12.80
CA MET A 126 -6.39 7.12 11.54
C MET A 126 -4.92 7.53 11.48
N PHE A 127 -4.27 7.22 10.37
CA PHE A 127 -2.88 7.55 10.11
C PHE A 127 -2.82 8.58 8.99
N GLU A 128 -2.39 9.79 9.33
CA GLU A 128 -2.37 10.92 8.42
C GLU A 128 -1.11 10.94 7.55
N PHE A 129 -1.24 11.58 6.39
CA PHE A 129 -0.13 11.96 5.50
C PHE A 129 -0.49 13.25 4.78
N TRP A 130 0.41 13.84 4.01
CA TRP A 130 0.25 15.23 3.57
C TRP A 130 -0.10 15.41 2.09
N ASP A 131 -0.56 16.62 1.75
CA ASP A 131 -0.92 17.04 0.41
C ASP A 131 0.24 16.92 -0.59
N TRP A 132 1.45 17.28 -0.16
CA TRP A 132 2.69 17.17 -0.92
C TRP A 132 3.16 15.74 -1.18
N VAL A 133 2.58 14.74 -0.53
CA VAL A 133 2.82 13.33 -0.85
C VAL A 133 1.92 12.92 -2.02
N GLY A 134 2.53 12.78 -3.20
CA GLY A 134 1.87 12.25 -4.39
C GLY A 134 1.61 10.74 -4.27
N GLY A 135 0.48 10.27 -4.81
CA GLY A 135 0.04 8.88 -4.64
C GLY A 135 1.08 7.83 -5.05
N ARG A 136 1.64 7.94 -6.26
CA ARG A 136 2.69 7.04 -6.76
C ARG A 136 4.04 7.13 -6.02
N TYR A 137 4.22 8.15 -5.19
CA TYR A 137 5.39 8.36 -4.31
C TYR A 137 5.06 8.11 -2.83
N SER A 138 3.89 7.52 -2.51
CA SER A 138 3.37 7.56 -1.14
C SER A 138 3.76 6.39 -0.23
N LEU A 139 4.39 5.33 -0.75
CA LEU A 139 4.67 4.11 0.03
C LEU A 139 5.53 4.35 1.28
N TRP A 140 6.32 5.43 1.30
CA TRP A 140 7.18 5.86 2.40
C TRP A 140 6.41 6.55 3.54
N SER A 141 5.16 6.94 3.30
CA SER A 141 4.29 7.64 4.24
C SER A 141 3.44 6.65 5.07
N ALA A 142 2.37 7.14 5.70
CA ALA A 142 1.36 6.29 6.34
C ALA A 142 0.72 5.27 5.38
N ILE A 143 0.78 5.47 4.05
CA ILE A 143 0.36 4.45 3.06
C ILE A 143 1.20 3.17 3.18
N GLY A 144 2.41 3.24 3.73
CA GLY A 144 3.24 2.09 4.06
C GLY A 144 2.76 1.29 5.28
N LEU A 145 1.65 1.64 5.95
CA LEU A 145 1.12 0.89 7.09
C LEU A 145 1.02 -0.64 6.89
N PRO A 146 0.45 -1.17 5.78
CA PRO A 146 0.51 -2.61 5.48
C PRO A 146 1.94 -3.19 5.50
N ILE A 147 2.94 -2.45 5.01
CA ILE A 147 4.35 -2.87 5.05
C ILE A 147 4.81 -2.97 6.50
N ILE A 148 4.60 -1.92 7.30
CA ILE A 148 4.97 -1.87 8.72
C ILE A 148 4.33 -3.03 9.50
N VAL A 149 3.07 -3.32 9.23
CA VAL A 149 2.35 -4.44 9.87
C VAL A 149 2.97 -5.79 9.48
N TYR A 150 3.39 -5.93 8.22
CA TYR A 150 3.88 -7.19 7.67
C TYR A 150 5.31 -7.52 8.06
N ILE A 151 6.25 -6.59 7.90
CA ILE A 151 7.69 -6.81 8.14
C ILE A 151 8.17 -6.18 9.45
N GLY A 152 7.34 -5.41 10.15
CA GLY A 152 7.70 -4.71 11.38
C GLY A 152 8.37 -3.35 11.14
N MET A 153 8.37 -2.52 12.20
CA MET A 153 8.87 -1.15 12.12
C MET A 153 10.37 -1.08 11.84
N ASP A 154 11.17 -1.96 12.44
CA ASP A 154 12.64 -1.93 12.29
C ASP A 154 13.04 -2.14 10.82
N ASN A 155 12.47 -3.15 10.15
CA ASN A 155 12.70 -3.39 8.72
C ASN A 155 12.14 -2.26 7.83
N PHE A 156 11.02 -1.63 8.23
CA PHE A 156 10.50 -0.47 7.50
C PHE A 156 11.41 0.75 7.63
N VAL A 157 12.06 0.96 8.78
CA VAL A 157 13.07 2.01 8.96
C VAL A 157 14.29 1.74 8.10
N GLU A 158 14.78 0.50 8.02
CA GLU A 158 15.88 0.15 7.10
C GLU A 158 15.53 0.44 5.63
N LEU A 159 14.28 0.17 5.22
CA LEU A 159 13.79 0.55 3.89
C LEU A 159 13.82 2.07 3.66
N LEU A 160 13.41 2.86 4.64
CA LEU A 160 13.46 4.33 4.58
C LEU A 160 14.89 4.86 4.55
N GLU A 161 15.81 4.25 5.32
CA GLU A 161 17.23 4.61 5.31
C GLU A 161 17.88 4.33 3.96
N GLY A 162 17.52 3.21 3.32
CA GLY A 162 17.95 2.90 1.95
C GLY A 162 17.46 3.93 0.93
N ALA A 163 16.20 4.37 1.04
CA ALA A 163 15.66 5.43 0.19
C ALA A 163 16.37 6.76 0.41
N HIS A 164 16.55 7.17 1.67
CA HIS A 164 17.26 8.39 2.03
C HIS A 164 18.72 8.39 1.57
N ALA A 165 19.41 7.24 1.61
CA ALA A 165 20.75 7.11 1.06
C ALA A 165 20.79 7.37 -0.46
N MET A 166 19.78 6.90 -1.20
CA MET A 166 19.66 7.19 -2.64
C MET A 166 19.27 8.66 -2.89
N ASP A 167 18.42 9.26 -2.05
CA ASP A 167 18.09 10.70 -2.13
C ASP A 167 19.35 11.55 -1.95
N GLU A 168 20.19 11.24 -0.96
CA GLU A 168 21.46 11.92 -0.73
C GLU A 168 22.45 11.71 -1.88
N HIS A 169 22.49 10.51 -2.48
CA HIS A 169 23.27 10.24 -3.68
C HIS A 169 22.84 11.13 -4.85
N VAL A 170 21.53 11.18 -5.14
CA VAL A 170 20.97 12.04 -6.20
C VAL A 170 21.30 13.50 -5.96
N ARG A 171 21.22 13.95 -4.70
CA ARG A 171 21.43 15.35 -4.32
C ARG A 171 22.88 15.81 -4.40
N THR A 172 23.84 14.91 -4.18
CA THR A 172 25.24 15.31 -3.91
C THR A 172 26.29 14.71 -4.84
N ALA A 173 26.01 13.60 -5.54
CA ALA A 173 26.97 12.98 -6.44
C ALA A 173 27.27 13.88 -7.66
N PRO A 174 28.52 13.90 -8.17
CA PRO A 174 28.84 14.48 -9.48
C PRO A 174 27.93 13.91 -10.57
N LEU A 175 27.57 14.73 -11.57
CA LEU A 175 26.56 14.36 -12.58
C LEU A 175 26.94 13.08 -13.33
N GLU A 176 28.23 12.90 -13.62
CA GLU A 176 28.83 11.75 -14.29
C GLU A 176 28.83 10.45 -13.46
N GLU A 177 28.56 10.53 -12.17
CA GLU A 177 28.47 9.39 -11.23
C GLU A 177 27.04 9.25 -10.63
N ASN A 178 26.13 10.15 -10.98
CA ASN A 178 24.79 10.20 -10.42
C ASN A 178 23.88 9.15 -11.08
N LEU A 179 23.61 8.05 -10.38
CA LEU A 179 22.98 6.85 -10.96
C LEU A 179 21.59 7.15 -11.54
N PRO A 180 20.66 7.82 -10.80
CA PRO A 180 19.34 8.12 -11.35
C PRO A 180 19.40 9.14 -12.49
N LEU A 181 20.32 10.11 -12.45
CA LEU A 181 20.51 11.05 -13.56
C LEU A 181 20.98 10.35 -14.83
N LEU A 182 21.99 9.48 -14.73
CA LEU A 182 22.48 8.71 -15.87
C LEU A 182 21.38 7.82 -16.47
N LEU A 183 20.59 7.17 -15.63
CA LEU A 183 19.44 6.37 -16.08
C LEU A 183 18.39 7.22 -16.80
N ALA A 184 18.08 8.42 -16.27
CA ALA A 184 17.16 9.35 -16.90
C ALA A 184 17.70 9.88 -18.26
N LEU A 185 18.99 10.18 -18.35
CA LEU A 185 19.63 10.62 -19.60
C LEU A 185 19.64 9.53 -20.67
N LEU A 186 19.78 8.26 -20.28
CA LEU A 186 19.59 7.14 -21.21
C LEU A 186 18.14 7.07 -21.71
N GLY A 187 17.15 7.31 -20.84
CA GLY A 187 15.75 7.45 -21.24
C GLY A 187 15.57 8.54 -22.31
N VAL A 188 16.03 9.75 -22.03
CA VAL A 188 16.03 10.88 -23.00
C VAL A 188 16.72 10.49 -24.30
N TRP A 189 17.87 9.82 -24.23
CA TRP A 189 18.61 9.39 -25.41
C TRP A 189 17.79 8.45 -26.31
N TYR A 190 17.19 7.41 -25.74
CA TYR A 190 16.45 6.43 -26.51
C TYR A 190 15.08 6.94 -26.97
N ILE A 191 14.41 7.76 -26.16
CA ILE A 191 13.11 8.35 -26.51
C ILE A 191 13.31 9.40 -27.61
N ASP A 192 14.11 10.45 -27.36
CA ASP A 192 14.15 11.63 -28.23
C ASP A 192 15.01 11.43 -29.49
N PHE A 193 16.03 10.57 -29.44
CA PHE A 193 16.97 10.40 -30.56
C PHE A 193 16.80 9.06 -31.30
N PHE A 194 16.23 8.03 -30.66
CA PHE A 194 15.99 6.72 -31.28
C PHE A 194 14.50 6.42 -31.49
N GLY A 195 13.58 7.23 -30.96
CA GLY A 195 12.14 7.03 -31.11
C GLY A 195 11.63 5.77 -30.40
N ALA A 196 12.22 5.41 -29.26
CA ALA A 196 11.76 4.29 -28.46
C ALA A 196 10.53 4.68 -27.63
N ASP A 197 9.35 4.24 -28.06
CA ASP A 197 8.07 4.54 -27.38
C ASP A 197 7.79 3.66 -26.14
N SER A 198 8.69 2.73 -25.80
CA SER A 198 8.49 1.80 -24.69
C SER A 198 9.79 1.43 -23.99
N GLN A 199 9.69 1.23 -22.68
CA GLN A 199 10.76 0.71 -21.83
C GLN A 199 10.29 -0.58 -21.16
N VAL A 200 11.11 -1.63 -21.24
CA VAL A 200 10.86 -2.90 -20.57
C VAL A 200 11.66 -3.00 -19.28
N THR A 201 11.00 -3.36 -18.18
CA THR A 201 11.66 -3.71 -16.92
C THR A 201 11.61 -5.22 -16.72
N LEU A 202 12.76 -5.88 -16.80
CA LEU A 202 12.90 -7.32 -16.61
C LEU A 202 13.55 -7.61 -15.26
N VAL A 203 12.81 -8.29 -14.38
CA VAL A 203 13.28 -8.61 -13.04
C VAL A 203 13.47 -10.11 -12.91
N TYR A 204 14.70 -10.54 -12.58
CA TYR A 204 15.09 -11.94 -12.43
C TYR A 204 15.00 -12.38 -10.96
N ASP A 205 13.92 -11.99 -10.29
CA ASP A 205 13.61 -12.32 -8.91
C ASP A 205 12.08 -12.37 -8.73
N ASP A 206 11.55 -13.49 -8.21
CA ASP A 206 10.11 -13.71 -8.07
C ASP A 206 9.46 -12.84 -6.99
N TYR A 207 10.21 -12.46 -5.95
CA TYR A 207 9.71 -11.55 -4.93
C TYR A 207 9.46 -10.14 -5.50
N LEU A 208 10.18 -9.76 -6.55
CA LEU A 208 10.03 -8.47 -7.24
C LEU A 208 9.03 -8.51 -8.42
N ARG A 209 8.17 -9.55 -8.53
CA ARG A 209 7.21 -9.70 -9.64
C ARG A 209 6.23 -8.53 -9.83
N SER A 210 5.91 -7.76 -8.77
CA SER A 210 5.08 -6.55 -8.87
C SER A 210 5.86 -5.24 -9.02
N LEU A 211 7.20 -5.30 -9.11
CA LEU A 211 8.01 -4.11 -9.37
C LEU A 211 7.67 -3.44 -10.72
N PRO A 212 7.48 -4.18 -11.83
CA PRO A 212 7.07 -3.57 -13.10
C PRO A 212 5.74 -2.82 -13.00
N ASP A 213 4.73 -3.38 -12.33
CA ASP A 213 3.41 -2.72 -12.16
C ASP A 213 3.53 -1.41 -11.36
N TYR A 214 4.36 -1.41 -10.30
CA TYR A 214 4.65 -0.21 -9.52
C TYR A 214 5.37 0.86 -10.36
N LEU A 215 6.41 0.47 -11.10
CA LEU A 215 7.17 1.39 -11.95
C LEU A 215 6.31 1.92 -13.11
N GLN A 216 5.38 1.13 -13.63
CA GLN A 216 4.44 1.56 -14.66
C GLN A 216 3.64 2.77 -14.21
N GLN A 217 3.05 2.74 -13.01
CA GLN A 217 2.37 3.90 -12.47
C GLN A 217 3.34 5.04 -12.18
N LEU A 218 4.48 4.73 -11.54
CA LEU A 218 5.46 5.74 -11.15
C LEU A 218 5.92 6.59 -12.34
N ASP A 219 6.24 5.94 -13.45
CA ASP A 219 6.77 6.59 -14.65
C ASP A 219 5.64 7.17 -15.52
N MET A 220 4.72 6.33 -15.99
CA MET A 220 3.73 6.74 -17.00
C MET A 220 2.72 7.76 -16.47
N GLU A 221 2.36 7.72 -15.18
CA GLU A 221 1.47 8.75 -14.59
C GLU A 221 2.24 10.03 -14.21
N SER A 222 3.58 9.99 -14.18
CA SER A 222 4.42 11.19 -14.00
C SER A 222 4.71 11.91 -15.30
N ASN A 223 5.03 11.15 -16.35
CA ASN A 223 5.68 11.66 -17.56
C ASN A 223 4.86 11.47 -18.85
N GLY A 224 3.70 10.81 -18.77
CA GLY A 224 2.83 10.49 -19.92
C GLY A 224 2.09 11.66 -20.52
#